data_AF-X1GQD2-F1
#
_entry.id   AF-X1GQD2-F1
#
_cell.length_a   1.000
_cell.length_b   1.000
_cell.length_c   1.000
_cell.angle_alpha   90.00
_cell.angle_beta   90.00
_cell.angle_gamma   90.00
#
_symmetry.space_group_name_H-M   'P 1'
#
loop_
_entity.id
_entity.type
_entity.pdbx_description
1 polymer ?
#
loop_
_entity_poly.entity_id
_entity_poly.type
_entity_poly.pdbx_seq_one_letter_code
_entity_poly.pdbx_strand_id
1 'polypeptide(L)'
;MRIIKKPLLDAFAGRIINIHPALLPSFPGLNVQKKALEWGVKFSGCTVHFVDDTVDGGPIIVQAAVPVLDDDTPEKLAERILKEEWRIYTEAINLVLSGKYKIDGRRVIRTDG
;
A
#
# COMPACT_ATOMS: atom_id res chain seq x y z
N MET A 1 3.40 -0.55 15.38
CA MET A 1 2.68 0.49 14.61
C MET A 1 2.09 1.54 15.54
N ARG A 2 1.98 2.79 15.10
CA ARG A 2 1.23 3.88 15.77
C ARG A 2 0.31 4.52 14.75
N ILE A 3 -0.92 4.82 15.14
CA ILE A 3 -1.86 5.56 14.29
C ILE A 3 -1.47 7.05 14.33
N ILE A 4 -1.38 7.66 13.15
CA ILE A 4 -1.10 9.09 13.03
C ILE A 4 -2.33 9.88 13.51
N LYS A 5 -2.11 10.87 14.38
CA LYS A 5 -3.18 11.71 14.94
C LYS A 5 -3.48 12.91 14.04
N LYS A 6 -4.72 13.40 14.14
CA LYS A 6 -5.25 14.53 13.38
C LYS A 6 -4.32 15.75 13.24
N PRO A 7 -3.60 16.22 14.28
CA PRO A 7 -2.72 17.38 14.12
C PRO A 7 -1.63 17.22 13.05
N LEU A 8 -1.08 16.00 12.90
CA LEU A 8 -0.07 15.73 11.88
C LEU A 8 -0.71 15.58 10.49
N LEU A 9 -1.89 14.94 10.42
CA LEU A 9 -2.65 14.82 9.17
C LEU A 9 -3.04 16.20 8.63
N ASP A 10 -3.50 17.11 9.50
CA ASP A 10 -3.87 18.47 9.13
C ASP A 10 -2.64 19.26 8.64
N ALA A 11 -1.50 19.15 9.33
CA ALA A 11 -0.27 19.87 8.99
C ALA A 11 0.36 19.41 7.66
N PHE A 12 0.13 18.15 7.26
CA PHE A 12 0.72 17.53 6.07
C PHE A 12 -0.34 16.90 5.14
N ALA A 13 -1.51 17.53 5.05
CA ALA A 13 -2.61 17.04 4.22
C ALA A 13 -2.15 16.79 2.78
N GLY A 14 -2.38 15.57 2.27
CA GLY A 14 -1.97 15.15 0.92
C GLY A 14 -0.46 14.98 0.73
N ARG A 15 0.34 14.93 1.80
CA ARG A 15 1.81 14.83 1.75
C ARG A 15 2.39 13.65 2.52
N ILE A 16 1.54 12.82 3.12
CA ILE A 16 1.95 11.62 3.84
C ILE A 16 1.57 10.41 2.99
N ILE A 17 2.53 9.54 2.73
CA ILE A 17 2.31 8.25 2.08
C ILE A 17 2.70 7.12 3.02
N ASN A 18 2.03 5.98 2.86
CA ASN A 18 2.29 4.76 3.62
C ASN A 18 2.40 3.58 2.65
N ILE A 19 3.20 2.59 3.03
CA ILE A 19 3.26 1.29 2.37
C ILE A 19 2.63 0.22 3.26
N HIS A 20 1.77 -0.59 2.66
CA HIS A 20 1.04 -1.65 3.36
C HIS A 20 1.25 -2.99 2.64
N PRO A 21 1.62 -4.09 3.35
CA PRO A 21 1.93 -5.39 2.77
C PRO A 21 0.69 -6.22 2.37
N ALA A 22 -0.33 -5.57 1.78
CA ALA A 22 -1.47 -6.25 1.16
C ALA A 22 -1.97 -5.48 -0.07
N LEU A 23 -2.75 -6.16 -0.92
CA LEU A 23 -3.53 -5.52 -1.97
C LEU A 23 -4.80 -4.89 -1.38
N LEU A 24 -4.70 -3.64 -0.93
CA LEU A 24 -5.84 -2.88 -0.42
C LEU A 24 -6.94 -2.75 -1.49
N PRO A 25 -8.23 -2.81 -1.11
CA PRO A 25 -8.75 -2.73 0.26
C PRO A 25 -8.75 -4.04 1.07
N SER A 26 -8.18 -5.13 0.54
CA SER A 26 -8.11 -6.40 1.27
C SER A 26 -7.08 -6.35 2.39
N PHE A 27 -7.43 -6.97 3.53
CA PHE A 27 -6.56 -7.17 4.69
C PHE A 27 -5.89 -5.88 5.23
N PRO A 28 -6.65 -4.87 5.69
CA PRO A 28 -6.07 -3.73 6.42
C PRO A 28 -5.52 -4.17 7.80
N GLY A 29 -4.62 -3.37 8.34
CA GLY A 29 -4.05 -3.54 9.68
C GLY A 29 -2.92 -4.59 9.78
N LEU A 30 -2.92 -5.39 10.85
CA LEU A 30 -1.78 -6.25 11.21
C LEU A 30 -1.89 -7.68 10.67
N ASN A 31 -0.75 -8.36 10.62
CA ASN A 31 -0.59 -9.81 10.32
C ASN A 31 -1.23 -10.24 8.99
N VAL A 32 -1.08 -9.42 7.96
CA VAL A 32 -1.83 -9.54 6.71
C VAL A 32 -1.41 -10.74 5.85
N GLN A 33 -0.15 -11.16 5.93
CA GLN A 33 0.35 -12.35 5.23
C GLN A 33 -0.29 -13.62 5.78
N LYS A 34 -0.41 -13.71 7.11
CA LYS A 34 -1.12 -14.82 7.78
C LYS A 34 -2.61 -14.84 7.37
N LYS A 35 -3.28 -13.68 7.41
CA LYS A 35 -4.67 -13.56 6.97
C LYS A 35 -4.86 -13.97 5.51
N ALA A 36 -3.94 -13.59 4.62
CA ALA A 36 -4.00 -13.95 3.21
C ALA A 36 -3.92 -15.47 3.01
N LEU A 37 -3.00 -16.14 3.72
CA LEU A 37 -2.86 -17.60 3.68
C LEU A 37 -4.09 -18.32 4.26
N GLU A 38 -4.57 -17.88 5.42
CA GLU A 38 -5.77 -18.46 6.06
C GLU A 38 -7.03 -18.28 5.21
N TRP A 39 -7.13 -17.16 4.49
CA TRP A 39 -8.22 -16.91 3.56
C TRP A 39 -8.12 -17.74 2.27
N GLY A 40 -6.92 -18.20 1.91
CA GLY A 40 -6.68 -19.00 0.71
C GLY A 40 -6.66 -18.20 -0.60
N VAL A 41 -6.27 -16.92 -0.56
CA VAL A 41 -6.09 -16.14 -1.80
C VAL A 41 -4.94 -16.70 -2.63
N LYS A 42 -5.03 -16.59 -3.96
CA LYS A 42 -3.96 -16.98 -4.89
C LYS A 42 -3.01 -15.85 -5.27
N PHE A 43 -3.39 -14.62 -4.92
CA PHE A 43 -2.56 -13.43 -5.08
C PHE A 43 -2.66 -12.57 -3.82
N SER A 44 -1.50 -12.08 -3.39
CA SER A 44 -1.36 -11.02 -2.39
C SER A 44 -0.50 -9.91 -3.00
N GLY A 45 0.09 -9.03 -2.20
CA GLY A 45 0.90 -7.94 -2.72
C GLY A 45 1.14 -6.84 -1.71
N CYS A 46 1.48 -5.67 -2.21
CA CYS A 46 1.61 -4.46 -1.40
C CYS A 46 0.99 -3.25 -2.10
N THR A 47 0.67 -2.25 -1.30
CA THR A 47 0.01 -1.01 -1.72
C THR A 47 0.72 0.18 -1.12
N VAL A 48 1.06 1.17 -1.96
CA VAL A 48 1.44 2.51 -1.51
C VAL A 48 0.26 3.44 -1.70
N HIS A 49 -0.11 4.18 -0.66
CA HIS A 49 -1.26 5.07 -0.68
C HIS A 49 -0.99 6.35 0.11
N PHE A 50 -1.76 7.40 -0.16
CA PHE A 50 -1.80 8.57 0.71
C PHE A 50 -2.46 8.22 2.04
N VAL A 51 -1.97 8.79 3.14
CA VAL A 51 -2.58 8.62 4.46
C VAL A 51 -3.68 9.66 4.66
N ASP A 52 -4.83 9.21 5.16
CA ASP A 52 -5.94 10.06 5.60
C ASP A 52 -6.34 9.69 7.05
N ASP A 53 -7.53 10.09 7.49
CA ASP A 53 -8.07 9.81 8.82
C ASP A 53 -8.59 8.37 8.99
N THR A 54 -8.52 7.56 7.93
CA THR A 54 -8.87 6.14 7.96
C THR A 54 -7.64 5.25 8.03
N VAL A 55 -7.80 4.03 8.54
CA VAL A 55 -6.72 3.04 8.56
C VAL A 55 -6.61 2.39 7.18
N ASP A 56 -5.47 2.56 6.53
CA ASP A 56 -5.14 1.97 5.22
C ASP A 56 -6.18 2.29 4.13
N GLY A 57 -6.83 3.44 4.20
CA GLY A 57 -7.97 3.76 3.36
C GLY A 57 -7.79 4.95 2.43
N GLY A 58 -6.66 5.63 2.40
CA GLY A 58 -6.48 6.77 1.49
C GLY A 58 -6.28 6.39 0.00
N PRO A 59 -6.22 7.37 -0.90
CA PRO A 59 -6.05 7.15 -2.34
C PRO A 59 -4.79 6.35 -2.67
N ILE A 60 -4.95 5.31 -3.49
CA ILE A 60 -3.89 4.38 -3.87
C ILE A 60 -3.02 4.99 -4.97
N ILE A 61 -1.71 4.97 -4.75
CA ILE A 61 -0.70 5.52 -5.65
C ILE A 61 -0.14 4.43 -6.58
N VAL A 62 0.35 3.33 -6.00
CA VAL A 62 0.90 2.17 -6.73
C VAL A 62 0.55 0.88 -5.99
N GLN A 63 0.30 -0.20 -6.73
CA GLN A 63 0.17 -1.55 -6.21
C GLN A 63 1.05 -2.53 -6.97
N ALA A 64 1.52 -3.57 -6.29
CA ALA A 64 2.15 -4.71 -6.90
C ALA A 64 1.57 -6.00 -6.35
N ALA A 65 1.27 -6.95 -7.24
CA ALA A 65 0.76 -8.26 -6.88
C ALA A 65 1.90 -9.29 -6.87
N VAL A 66 1.81 -10.25 -5.94
CA VAL A 66 2.68 -11.42 -5.88
C VAL A 66 1.82 -12.69 -5.79
N PRO A 67 2.27 -13.82 -6.37
CA PRO A 67 1.56 -15.08 -6.20
C PRO A 67 1.69 -15.58 -4.76
N VAL A 68 0.63 -16.24 -4.29
CA VAL A 68 0.64 -17.06 -3.08
C VAL A 68 0.76 -18.52 -3.50
N LEU A 69 1.84 -19.16 -3.07
CA LEU A 69 2.16 -20.55 -3.41
C LEU A 69 1.55 -21.50 -2.38
N ASP A 70 1.25 -22.73 -2.80
CA ASP A 70 0.58 -23.71 -1.94
C ASP A 70 1.47 -24.16 -0.74
N ASP A 71 2.79 -23.98 -0.82
CA ASP A 71 3.77 -24.27 0.25
C ASP A 71 4.27 -23.00 0.99
N ASP A 72 3.62 -21.85 0.78
CA ASP A 72 4.00 -20.62 1.46
C ASP A 72 3.74 -20.69 2.97
N THR A 73 4.69 -20.15 3.73
CA THR A 73 4.48 -19.72 5.11
C THR A 73 4.28 -18.20 5.14
N PRO A 74 3.77 -17.61 6.23
CA PRO A 74 3.66 -16.15 6.35
C PRO A 74 4.99 -15.43 6.07
N GLU A 75 6.11 -16.03 6.45
CA GLU A 75 7.47 -15.51 6.26
C GLU A 75 7.88 -15.54 4.78
N LYS A 76 7.71 -16.68 4.09
CA LYS A 76 8.00 -16.79 2.65
C LYS A 76 7.17 -15.79 1.83
N LEU A 77 5.89 -15.65 2.16
CA LEU A 77 5.02 -14.68 1.50
C LEU A 77 5.46 -13.24 1.82
N ALA A 78 5.81 -12.95 3.08
CA ALA A 78 6.31 -11.63 3.48
C ALA A 78 7.60 -11.25 2.76
N GLU A 79 8.56 -12.16 2.61
CA GLU A 79 9.80 -11.92 1.87
C GLU A 79 9.53 -11.58 0.40
N ARG A 80 8.55 -12.25 -0.22
CA ARG A 80 8.14 -11.97 -1.60
C ARG A 80 7.48 -10.60 -1.73
N ILE A 81 6.59 -10.26 -0.79
CA ILE A 81 5.94 -8.94 -0.73
C ILE A 81 6.98 -7.83 -0.50
N LEU A 82 7.94 -8.04 0.41
CA LEU A 82 8.97 -7.04 0.77
C LEU A 82 9.82 -6.60 -0.42
N LYS A 83 10.13 -7.51 -1.34
CA LYS A 83 10.86 -7.18 -2.59
C LYS A 83 10.06 -6.21 -3.46
N GLU A 84 8.76 -6.45 -3.59
CA GLU A 84 7.86 -5.55 -4.31
C GLU A 84 7.67 -4.23 -3.56
N GLU A 85 7.62 -4.26 -2.23
CA GLU A 85 7.52 -3.04 -1.42
C GLU A 85 8.65 -2.06 -1.73
N TRP A 86 9.90 -2.51 -1.76
CA TRP A 86 11.05 -1.65 -2.10
C TRP A 86 10.91 -1.02 -3.48
N ARG A 87 10.44 -1.80 -4.46
CA ARG A 87 10.24 -1.34 -5.83
C ARG A 87 9.14 -0.28 -5.91
N ILE A 88 7.94 -0.61 -5.44
CA ILE A 88 6.78 0.29 -5.60
C ILE A 88 6.86 1.51 -4.71
N TYR A 89 7.57 1.45 -3.57
CA TYR A 89 7.71 2.62 -2.72
C TYR A 89 8.57 3.69 -3.39
N THR A 90 9.65 3.27 -4.05
CA THR A 90 10.49 4.17 -4.85
C THR A 90 9.70 4.76 -6.03
N GLU A 91 8.90 3.95 -6.72
CA GLU A 91 8.02 4.41 -7.81
C GLU A 91 7.01 5.46 -7.33
N ALA A 92 6.35 5.19 -6.20
CA ALA A 92 5.36 6.11 -5.62
C ALA A 92 6.01 7.43 -5.17
N ILE A 93 7.19 7.38 -4.53
CA ILE A 93 7.95 8.59 -4.17
C ILE A 93 8.27 9.42 -5.41
N ASN A 94 8.75 8.80 -6.48
CA ASN A 94 9.07 9.49 -7.73
C ASN A 94 7.83 10.15 -8.33
N LEU A 95 6.69 9.45 -8.39
CA LEU A 95 5.45 10.02 -8.89
C LEU A 95 5.00 11.21 -8.04
N VAL A 96 5.00 11.07 -6.72
CA VAL A 96 4.59 12.14 -5.79
C VAL A 96 5.49 13.37 -5.91
N LEU A 97 6.82 13.18 -5.93
CA LEU A 97 7.79 14.27 -6.05
C LEU A 97 7.75 14.95 -7.42
N SER A 98 7.43 14.21 -8.48
CA SER A 98 7.32 14.78 -9.83
C SER A 98 6.13 15.73 -10.00
N GLY A 99 5.11 15.62 -9.14
CA GLY A 99 3.85 16.36 -9.26
C GLY A 99 3.00 15.97 -10.49
N LYS A 100 3.38 14.91 -11.21
CA LYS A 100 2.71 14.45 -12.44
C LYS A 100 1.51 13.55 -12.15
N TYR A 101 0.63 14.00 -11.26
CA TYR A 101 -0.60 13.30 -10.94
C TYR A 101 -1.68 14.29 -10.50
N LYS A 102 -2.94 13.84 -10.56
CA LYS A 102 -4.07 14.48 -9.90
C LYS A 102 -4.83 13.45 -9.07
N ILE A 103 -5.52 13.91 -8.04
CA ILE A 103 -6.43 13.08 -7.25
C ILE A 103 -7.85 13.39 -7.69
N ASP A 104 -8.59 12.36 -8.10
CA ASP A 104 -10.02 12.42 -8.43
C ASP A 104 -10.79 11.41 -7.55
N GLY A 105 -11.45 11.93 -6.52
CA GLY A 105 -12.01 11.11 -5.44
C GLY A 105 -10.92 10.25 -4.78
N ARG A 106 -11.02 8.93 -4.94
CA ARG A 106 -10.04 7.96 -4.40
C ARG A 106 -8.93 7.56 -5.39
N ARG A 107 -8.98 8.09 -6.61
CA ARG A 107 -8.08 7.68 -7.70
C ARG A 107 -6.91 8.64 -7.82
N VAL A 108 -5.70 8.11 -7.82
CA VAL A 108 -4.52 8.84 -8.26
C VAL A 108 -4.40 8.61 -9.78
N ILE A 109 -4.51 9.68 -10.55
CA ILE A 109 -4.46 9.65 -12.02
C ILE A 109 -3.16 10.30 -12.45
N ARG A 110 -2.28 9.53 -13.10
CA ARG A 110 -1.04 10.04 -13.70
C ARG A 110 -1.36 11.06 -14.79
N THR A 111 -0.59 12.14 -14.83
CA THR A 111 -0.72 13.19 -15.85
C THR A 111 0.46 13.19 -16.82
N ASP A 112 1.45 12.34 -16.60
CA ASP A 112 2.44 11.92 -17.58
C ASP A 112 1.89 10.72 -18.37
N GLY A 113 1.54 10.97 -19.63
CA GLY A 113 1.13 9.92 -20.57
C GLY A 113 2.23 8.92 -20.84
#